data_AF-A1ZD65-F1
#
_entry.id   AF-A1ZD65-F1
#
_cell.length_a   1.000
_cell.length_b   1.000
_cell.length_c   1.000
_cell.angle_alpha   90.00
_cell.angle_beta   90.00
_cell.angle_gamma   90.00
#
_symmetry.space_group_name_H-M   'P 1'
#
loop_
_entity.id
_entity.type
_entity.pdbx_description
1 polymer ?
#
loop_
_entity_poly.entity_id
_entity_poly.type
_entity_poly.pdbx_seq_one_letter_code
_entity_poly.pdbx_strand_id
1 'polypeptide(L)' 'MIRLIVTLLILALVSAVLGFGGMAAGIAGIAKILFYIFIVVFVGAILMKFLRKV' A
#
# COMPACT_ATOMS: atom_id res chain seq x y z
N MET A 1 -3.70 -29.41 2.38
CA MET A 1 -3.09 -28.09 2.06
C MET A 1 -3.49 -27.56 0.69
N ILE A 2 -3.48 -28.38 -0.38
CA ILE A 2 -3.82 -27.94 -1.75
C ILE A 2 -5.23 -27.31 -1.91
N ARG A 3 -6.20 -27.82 -1.16
CA ARG A 3 -7.60 -27.36 -1.22
C ARG A 3 -7.75 -25.87 -0.86
N LEU A 4 -6.97 -25.39 0.11
CA LEU A 4 -7.00 -23.99 0.56
C LEU A 4 -6.39 -23.05 -0.49
N ILE A 5 -5.29 -23.48 -1.13
CA ILE A 5 -4.64 -22.75 -2.22
C ILE A 5 -5.60 -22.59 -3.40
N VAL A 6 -6.30 -23.66 -3.77
CA VAL A 6 -7.31 -23.63 -4.85
C VAL A 6 -8.48 -22.73 -4.47
N THR A 7 -8.98 -22.78 -3.23
CA THR A 7 -10.05 -21.88 -2.76
C THR A 7 -9.62 -20.41 -2.81
N LEU A 8 -8.39 -20.09 -2.38
CA LEU A 8 -7.86 -18.72 -2.43
C LEU A 8 -7.65 -18.22 -3.86
N LEU A 9 -7.18 -19.08 -4.75
CA LEU A 9 -7.00 -18.76 -6.17
C LEU A 9 -8.34 -18.39 -6.83
N ILE A 10 -9.38 -19.19 -6.58
CA ILE A 10 -10.72 -18.94 -7.11
C ILE A 10 -11.27 -17.64 -6.51
N LEU A 11 -11.13 -17.44 -5.20
CA LEU A 11 -11.60 -16.22 -4.55
C LEU A 11 -10.92 -14.97 -5.11
N ALA A 12 -9.61 -15.04 -5.39
CA ALA A 12 -8.85 -13.93 -5.98
C ALA A 12 -9.30 -13.59 -7.41
N LEU A 13 -9.54 -14.60 -8.25
CA LEU A 13 -10.05 -14.40 -9.62
C LEU A 13 -11.47 -13.84 -9.62
N VAL A 14 -12.34 -14.40 -8.80
CA VAL A 14 -13.72 -13.92 -8.63
C VAL A 14 -13.72 -12.48 -8.12
N SER A 15 -12.88 -12.18 -7.13
CA SER A 15 -12.69 -10.82 -6.61
C SER A 15 -12.17 -9.85 -7.70
N ALA A 16 -11.21 -10.28 -8.51
CA ALA A 16 -10.68 -9.45 -9.59
C ALA A 16 -11.74 -9.11 -10.65
N VAL A 17 -12.61 -10.06 -11.00
CA VAL A 17 -13.67 -9.85 -12.01
C VAL A 17 -14.89 -9.12 -11.44
N LEU A 18 -15.29 -9.40 -10.19
CA LEU A 18 -16.46 -8.81 -9.55
C LEU A 18 -16.27 -7.36 -9.07
N GLY A 19 -15.14 -6.71 -9.39
CA GLY A 19 -15.04 -5.25 -9.24
C GLY A 19 -14.37 -4.77 -7.97
N PHE A 20 -13.39 -5.51 -7.45
CA PHE A 20 -12.45 -4.95 -6.45
C PHE A 20 -11.73 -3.68 -6.94
N GLY A 21 -11.83 -3.33 -8.22
CA GLY A 21 -11.36 -2.04 -8.76
C GLY A 21 -11.92 -0.81 -8.04
N GLY A 22 -13.19 -0.83 -7.59
CA GLY A 22 -13.80 0.31 -6.89
C GLY A 22 -13.21 0.56 -5.50
N MET A 23 -13.03 -0.51 -4.71
CA MET A 23 -12.35 -0.44 -3.41
C MET A 23 -10.86 -0.15 -3.57
N ALA A 24 -10.21 -0.73 -4.58
CA ALA A 24 -8.81 -0.47 -4.89
C ALA A 24 -8.56 1.01 -5.25
N ALA A 25 -9.47 1.66 -5.97
CA ALA A 25 -9.37 3.08 -6.30
C ALA A 25 -9.45 3.97 -5.05
N GLY A 26 -10.36 3.68 -4.11
CA GLY A 26 -10.48 4.41 -2.85
C GLY A 26 -9.24 4.24 -1.96
N ILE A 27 -8.77 3.00 -1.82
CA ILE A 27 -7.56 2.68 -1.03
C ILE A 27 -6.31 3.30 -1.68
N ALA A 28 -6.22 3.32 -3.02
CA ALA A 28 -5.12 3.96 -3.74
C ALA A 28 -5.03 5.47 -3.48
N GLY A 29 -6.17 6.15 -3.30
CA GLY A 29 -6.20 7.55 -2.90
C GLY A 29 -5.61 7.78 -1.51
N ILE A 30 -6.01 6.97 -0.53
CA ILE A 30 -5.51 7.04 0.85
C ILE A 30 -4.01 6.73 0.90
N ALA A 31 -3.56 5.71 0.15
CA ALA A 31 -2.15 5.34 0.07
C ALA A 31 -1.26 6.47 -0.47
N LYS A 32 -1.73 7.22 -1.48
CA LYS A 32 -1.01 8.38 -2.02
C LYS A 32 -0.80 9.46 -0.96
N ILE A 33 -1.84 9.79 -0.19
CA ILE A 33 -1.76 10.79 0.87
C ILE A 33 -0.72 10.38 1.92
N LEU A 34 -0.75 9.12 2.35
CA LEU A 34 0.19 8.57 3.33
C LEU A 34 1.64 8.57 2.80
N PHE A 35 1.83 8.29 1.52
CA PHE A 35 3.14 8.32 0.86
C PHE A 35 3.77 9.71 0.87
N TYR A 36 2.99 10.76 0.58
CA TYR A 36 3.49 12.13 0.64
C TYR A 36 3.85 12.55 2.06
N ILE A 37 3.03 12.19 3.06
CA ILE A 37 3.35 12.43 4.48
C ILE A 37 4.67 11.73 4.85
N PHE A 38 4.83 10.49 4.43
CA PHE A 38 6.06 9.72 4.68
C PHE A 38 7.27 10.40 4.05
N ILE A 39 7.18 10.91 2.81
CA ILE A 39 8.27 11.65 2.18
C ILE A 39 8.67 12.88 3.00
N VAL A 40 7.71 13.68 3.45
CA VAL A 40 7.99 14.90 4.22
C VAL A 40 8.72 14.56 5.52
N VAL A 41 8.22 13.56 6.25
CA VAL A 41 8.82 13.11 7.51
C VAL A 41 10.19 12.46 7.27
N PHE A 42 10.34 11.67 6.20
CA PHE A 42 11.59 11.00 5.84
C PHE A 42 12.69 11.99 5.48
N VAL A 43 12.38 12.98 4.63
CA VAL A 43 13.30 14.07 4.29
C VAL A 43 13.64 14.89 5.53
N GLY A 44 12.63 15.24 6.34
CA GLY A 44 12.85 15.94 7.62
C GLY A 44 13.78 15.18 8.58
N ALA A 45 13.61 13.85 8.68
CA ALA A 45 14.45 13.00 9.50
C ALA A 45 15.89 12.92 8.97
N ILE A 46 16.08 12.85 7.64
CA ILE A 46 17.40 12.89 7.01
C ILE A 46 18.09 14.23 7.31
N LEU A 47 17.38 15.34 7.12
CA LEU A 47 17.90 16.68 7.40
C LEU A 47 18.31 16.82 8.87
N MET A 48 17.45 16.42 9.81
CA MET A 48 17.79 16.43 11.24
C MET A 48 19.02 15.58 11.57
N LYS A 49 19.17 14.42 10.94
CA LYS A 49 20.34 13.56 11.15
C LYS A 49 21.61 14.15 10.56
N PHE A 50 21.51 14.82 9.41
CA PHE A 50 22.62 15.48 8.75
C PHE A 50 23.08 16.72 9.53
N LEU A 51 22.14 17.54 10.00
CA LEU A 51 22.38 18.71 10.87
C LEU A 51 23.03 18.35 12.21
N ARG A 52 22.72 17.18 12.79
CA ARG A 52 23.35 16.69 14.03
C ARG A 52 24.76 16.12 13.84
N LYS A 53 25.17 15.87 12.58
CA LYS A 53 26.45 15.21 12.26
C LYS A 53 27.53 16.19 11.79
N VAL A 54 27.15 17.42 11.46
CA VAL A 54 28.03 18.58 11.24
C VAL A 54 28.24 19.28 12.58
#